data_AF-A0A914DCS7-F1
#
_entry.id   AF-A0A914DCS7-F1
#
_cell.length_a   1.000
_cell.length_b   1.000
_cell.length_c   1.000
_cell.angle_alpha   90.00
_cell.angle_beta   90.00
_cell.angle_gamma   90.00
#
_symmetry.space_group_name_H-M   'P 1'
#
loop_
_entity.id
_entity.type
_entity.pdbx_description
1 polymer ?
#
loop_
_entity_poly.entity_id
_entity_poly.type
_entity_poly.pdbx_seq_one_letter_code
_entity_poly.pdbx_strand_id
1 'polypeptide(L)'
;CIFHLTPPFENYILPNQKLESNLGLSGHHQSSNITLALQLVNIWLQRTQNIKSFPDLKKILPKLTPEKELLEAFEVPAIFLEGLKNCFWPGRGQILLKNEISYFLDGAHTPKSIAHCVDWFKNEQETRLEKDDSGRPLQVLMFHCTADRNPTTLLPYLKECQFDIALFCPTRVLPILDKHLDTTNLNQSETEQKERCLENKEFPM
;
A
#
# COMPACT_ATOMS: atom_id res chain seq x y z
N CYS A 1 20.52 -12.01 -15.94
CA CYS A 1 20.00 -11.69 -14.60
C CYS A 1 19.34 -12.95 -14.05
N ILE A 2 19.65 -13.38 -12.82
CA ILE A 2 18.98 -14.53 -12.22
C ILE A 2 17.77 -14.02 -11.46
N PHE A 3 16.59 -14.56 -11.77
CA PHE A 3 15.37 -14.28 -11.05
C PHE A 3 15.19 -15.35 -9.97
N HIS A 4 14.83 -14.91 -8.77
CA HIS A 4 14.45 -15.79 -7.68
C HIS A 4 13.02 -15.49 -7.27
N LEU A 5 12.27 -16.55 -6.96
CA LEU A 5 10.94 -16.49 -6.39
C LEU A 5 11.05 -16.41 -4.86
N THR A 6 10.28 -15.51 -4.28
CA THR A 6 10.15 -15.41 -2.82
C THR A 6 9.14 -16.45 -2.33
N PRO A 7 9.36 -17.07 -1.16
CA PRO A 7 8.37 -17.97 -0.58
C PRO A 7 7.11 -17.20 -0.16
N PRO A 8 5.95 -17.88 -0.07
CA PRO A 8 4.74 -17.33 0.56
C PRO A 8 5.02 -16.81 1.97
N PHE A 9 4.26 -15.79 2.41
CA PHE A 9 4.48 -15.16 3.72
C PHE A 9 4.21 -16.13 4.89
N GLU A 10 3.29 -17.06 4.68
CA GLU A 10 2.86 -18.07 5.65
C GLU A 10 3.96 -19.09 5.96
N ASN A 11 4.99 -19.17 5.10
CA ASN A 11 6.13 -20.06 5.30
C ASN A 11 7.17 -19.49 6.26
N TYR A 12 7.10 -18.21 6.61
CA TYR A 12 8.01 -17.60 7.58
C TYR A 12 7.56 -17.88 9.00
N ILE A 13 8.53 -18.10 9.90
CA ILE A 13 8.24 -18.30 11.32
C ILE A 13 8.38 -16.97 12.02
N LEU A 14 7.27 -16.46 12.56
CA LEU A 14 7.26 -15.25 13.37
C LEU A 14 7.41 -15.65 14.85
N PRO A 15 8.37 -15.09 15.61
CA PRO A 15 8.62 -15.41 17.02
C PRO A 15 7.43 -15.19 17.97
N ASN A 16 6.35 -14.53 17.51
CA ASN A 16 5.12 -14.29 18.26
C ASN A 16 3.92 -14.18 17.28
N GLN A 17 2.90 -15.03 17.41
CA GLN A 17 1.70 -14.98 16.56
C GLN A 17 0.91 -13.66 16.67
N LYS A 18 0.97 -12.98 17.83
CA LYS A 18 0.37 -11.64 18.01
C LYS A 18 1.03 -10.52 17.19
N LEU A 19 2.18 -10.78 16.54
CA LEU A 19 2.87 -9.77 15.72
C LEU A 19 2.31 -9.65 14.30
N GLU A 20 1.58 -10.65 13.80
CA GLU A 20 0.98 -10.61 12.46
C GLU A 20 0.04 -9.42 12.29
N SER A 21 -0.68 -9.05 13.35
CA SER A 21 -1.63 -7.94 13.36
C SER A 21 -0.99 -6.56 13.61
N ASN A 22 0.34 -6.45 13.71
CA ASN A 22 1.03 -5.21 14.07
C ASN A 22 2.25 -4.92 13.19
N LEU A 23 2.15 -5.24 11.91
CA LEU A 23 3.14 -4.84 10.90
C LEU A 23 2.85 -3.39 10.48
N GLY A 24 3.89 -2.60 10.19
CA GLY A 24 3.75 -1.15 9.99
C GLY A 24 2.92 -0.72 8.78
N LEU A 25 2.74 -1.62 7.80
CA LEU A 25 1.84 -1.43 6.67
C LEU A 25 0.69 -2.43 6.74
N SER A 26 -0.53 -1.91 6.81
CA SER A 26 -1.76 -2.71 6.86
C SER A 26 -2.15 -3.27 5.48
N GLY A 27 -2.89 -4.38 5.49
CA GLY A 27 -3.52 -4.98 4.31
C GLY A 27 -2.87 -6.28 3.82
N HIS A 28 -3.68 -7.26 3.44
CA HIS A 28 -3.23 -8.60 3.03
C HIS A 28 -2.23 -8.62 1.86
N HIS A 29 -2.31 -7.62 0.99
CA HIS A 29 -1.40 -7.47 -0.15
C HIS A 29 0.04 -7.13 0.25
N GLN A 30 0.25 -6.62 1.46
CA GLN A 30 1.59 -6.32 1.95
C GLN A 30 2.41 -7.58 2.19
N SER A 31 1.79 -8.77 2.32
CA SER A 31 2.49 -10.05 2.43
C SER A 31 3.52 -10.26 1.32
N SER A 32 3.19 -9.89 0.07
CA SER A 32 4.13 -9.96 -1.06
C SER A 32 5.28 -8.96 -0.93
N ASN A 33 5.01 -7.75 -0.45
CA ASN A 33 6.05 -6.74 -0.24
C ASN A 33 6.97 -7.12 0.93
N ILE A 34 6.41 -7.71 1.99
CA ILE A 34 7.14 -8.16 3.18
C ILE A 34 8.06 -9.32 2.82
N THR A 35 7.57 -10.37 2.15
CA THR A 35 8.42 -11.50 1.74
C THR A 35 9.55 -11.02 0.82
N LEU A 36 9.25 -10.09 -0.10
CA LEU A 36 10.26 -9.48 -0.95
C LEU A 36 11.30 -8.70 -0.15
N ALA A 37 10.89 -7.86 0.80
CA ALA A 37 11.80 -7.11 1.66
C ALA A 37 12.70 -8.03 2.50
N LEU A 38 12.12 -9.08 3.12
CA LEU A 38 12.84 -10.06 3.92
C LEU A 38 13.93 -10.77 3.10
N GLN A 39 13.59 -11.26 1.90
CA GLN A 39 14.55 -11.92 1.02
C GLN A 39 15.59 -10.95 0.47
N LEU A 40 15.20 -9.73 0.11
CA LEU A 40 16.12 -8.71 -0.37
C LEU A 40 17.18 -8.36 0.68
N VAL A 41 16.78 -8.18 1.94
CA VAL A 41 17.74 -7.90 3.03
C VAL A 41 18.68 -9.09 3.24
N ASN A 42 18.17 -10.33 3.24
CA ASN A 42 19.02 -11.52 3.34
C ASN A 42 20.04 -11.58 2.19
N ILE A 43 19.57 -11.41 0.95
CA ILE A 43 20.42 -11.41 -0.25
C ILE A 43 21.49 -10.33 -0.15
N TRP A 44 21.09 -9.12 0.22
CA TRP A 44 21.98 -7.98 0.34
C TRP A 44 23.06 -8.21 1.41
N LEU A 45 22.68 -8.68 2.60
CA LEU A 45 23.62 -8.98 3.69
C LEU A 45 24.68 -10.01 3.28
N GLN A 46 24.29 -11.03 2.51
CA GLN A 46 25.21 -12.06 2.05
C GLN A 46 26.11 -11.58 0.91
N ARG A 47 25.55 -10.90 -0.10
CA ARG A 47 26.32 -10.40 -1.25
C ARG A 47 27.33 -9.33 -0.85
N THR A 48 26.97 -8.47 0.10
CA THR A 48 27.87 -7.42 0.63
C THR A 48 28.82 -7.92 1.69
N GLN A 49 28.71 -9.19 2.13
CA GLN A 49 29.45 -9.76 3.25
C GLN A 49 29.21 -9.08 4.61
N ASN A 50 28.26 -8.14 4.69
CA ASN A 50 27.84 -7.49 5.93
C ASN A 50 27.26 -8.48 6.95
N ILE A 51 26.77 -9.64 6.50
CA ILE A 51 26.33 -10.73 7.37
C ILE A 51 27.41 -11.18 8.37
N LYS A 52 28.70 -10.96 8.09
CA LYS A 52 29.81 -11.27 9.02
C LYS A 52 29.76 -10.43 10.30
N SER A 53 29.21 -9.21 10.22
CA SER A 53 29.04 -8.31 11.35
C SER A 53 27.84 -8.69 12.24
N PHE A 54 27.02 -9.65 11.81
CA PHE A 54 25.83 -10.11 12.53
C PHE A 54 25.85 -11.64 12.70
N PRO A 55 26.67 -12.18 13.63
CA PRO A 55 26.83 -13.62 13.82
C PRO A 55 25.51 -14.35 14.13
N ASP A 56 24.59 -13.72 14.86
CA ASP A 56 23.31 -14.33 15.20
C ASP A 56 22.37 -14.41 14.00
N LEU A 57 22.35 -13.37 13.15
CA LEU A 57 21.60 -13.43 11.88
C LEU A 57 22.17 -14.51 10.96
N LYS A 58 23.49 -14.71 10.93
CA LYS A 58 24.13 -15.74 10.11
C LYS A 58 23.73 -17.17 10.50
N LYS A 59 23.34 -17.41 11.76
CA LYS A 59 22.85 -18.72 12.22
C LYS A 59 21.42 -19.00 11.75
N ILE A 60 20.61 -17.95 11.61
CA ILE A 60 19.18 -18.04 11.31
C ILE A 60 18.93 -17.98 9.80
N LEU A 61 19.62 -17.08 9.10
CA LEU A 61 19.35 -16.79 7.69
C LEU A 61 19.93 -17.88 6.77
N PRO A 62 19.13 -18.38 5.80
CA PRO A 62 19.56 -19.41 4.87
C PRO A 62 20.60 -18.84 3.91
N LYS A 63 21.65 -19.62 3.63
CA LYS A 63 22.70 -19.22 2.68
C LYS A 63 22.13 -19.13 1.26
N LEU A 64 22.61 -18.15 0.48
CA LEU A 64 22.24 -18.05 -0.93
C LEU A 64 22.83 -19.21 -1.73
N THR A 65 21.95 -19.97 -2.37
CA THR A 65 22.30 -21.01 -3.35
C THR A 65 21.88 -20.51 -4.75
N PRO A 66 22.83 -20.18 -5.64
CA PRO A 66 22.53 -19.58 -6.94
C PRO A 66 21.61 -20.42 -7.84
N GLU A 67 21.59 -21.75 -7.68
CA GLU A 67 20.76 -22.63 -8.51
C GLU A 67 19.29 -22.69 -8.07
N LYS A 68 18.93 -22.18 -6.89
CA LYS A 68 17.54 -22.25 -6.41
C LYS A 68 16.68 -21.14 -7.00
N GLU A 69 15.65 -21.55 -7.73
CA GLU A 69 14.60 -20.65 -8.20
C GLU A 69 13.77 -20.12 -7.03
N LEU A 70 13.27 -21.00 -6.16
CA LEU A 70 12.51 -20.62 -4.95
C LEU A 70 13.43 -20.48 -3.74
N LEU A 71 13.41 -19.30 -3.12
CA LEU A 71 14.16 -19.02 -1.90
C LEU A 71 13.51 -19.68 -0.67
N GLU A 72 14.33 -20.00 0.31
CA GLU A 72 13.89 -20.57 1.57
C GLU A 72 13.33 -19.49 2.50
N ALA A 73 12.18 -19.78 3.11
CA ALA A 73 11.69 -19.00 4.24
C ALA A 73 12.53 -19.31 5.49
N PHE A 74 12.44 -18.42 6.47
CA PHE A 74 13.24 -18.51 7.68
C PHE A 74 12.49 -17.95 8.88
N GLU A 75 13.01 -18.22 10.08
CA GLU A 75 12.56 -17.53 11.28
C GLU A 75 12.94 -16.05 11.17
N VAL A 76 11.94 -15.18 11.21
CA VAL A 76 12.15 -13.75 10.99
C VAL A 76 12.88 -13.17 12.20
N PRO A 77 14.12 -12.68 12.04
CA PRO A 77 14.88 -12.13 13.16
C PRO A 77 14.18 -10.92 13.78
N ALA A 78 14.32 -10.74 15.10
CA ALA A 78 13.67 -9.65 15.82
C ALA A 78 13.95 -8.26 15.22
N ILE A 79 15.18 -8.02 14.75
CA ILE A 79 15.58 -6.76 14.10
C ILE A 79 14.87 -6.53 12.75
N PHE A 80 14.55 -7.60 12.00
CA PHE A 80 13.78 -7.47 10.76
C PHE A 80 12.32 -7.16 11.08
N LEU A 81 11.76 -7.81 12.11
CA LEU A 81 10.40 -7.53 12.58
C LEU A 81 10.27 -6.09 13.05
N GLU A 82 11.24 -5.57 13.79
CA GLU A 82 11.27 -4.17 14.20
C GLU A 82 11.29 -3.22 12.99
N GLY A 83 12.09 -3.53 11.96
CA GLY A 83 12.08 -2.79 10.69
C GLY A 83 10.71 -2.82 10.00
N LEU A 84 10.04 -3.96 9.97
CA LEU A 84 8.69 -4.09 9.40
C LEU A 84 7.64 -3.33 10.19
N LYS A 85 7.72 -3.34 11.53
CA LYS A 85 6.82 -2.58 12.42
C LYS A 85 6.96 -1.08 12.25
N ASN A 86 8.20 -0.62 12.13
CA ASN A 86 8.52 0.80 11.98
C ASN A 86 8.40 1.29 10.53
N CYS A 87 8.05 0.39 9.60
CA CYS A 87 7.87 0.74 8.21
C CYS A 87 6.63 1.63 8.05
N PHE A 88 6.86 2.87 7.64
CA PHE A 88 5.81 3.83 7.34
C PHE A 88 6.04 4.40 5.94
N TRP A 89 5.00 4.38 5.12
CA TRP A 89 5.05 4.88 3.74
C TRP A 89 3.91 5.87 3.48
N PRO A 90 4.21 7.18 3.39
CA PRO A 90 3.19 8.18 3.10
C PRO A 90 2.38 7.84 1.84
N GLY A 91 1.05 7.90 1.94
CA GLY A 91 0.12 7.59 0.85
C GLY A 91 -0.04 6.09 0.54
N ARG A 92 0.30 5.18 1.45
CA ARG A 92 0.01 3.74 1.35
C ARG A 92 -0.69 3.27 2.63
N GLY A 93 -2.01 3.07 2.55
CA GLY A 93 -2.83 2.75 3.72
C GLY A 93 -2.66 3.78 4.85
N GLN A 94 -2.47 5.06 4.52
CA GLN A 94 -2.15 6.09 5.52
C GLN A 94 -3.44 6.69 6.11
N ILE A 95 -3.46 6.80 7.43
CA ILE A 95 -4.54 7.44 8.16
C ILE A 95 -4.04 8.74 8.77
N LEU A 96 -4.75 9.84 8.54
CA LEU A 96 -4.53 11.11 9.24
C LEU A 96 -5.79 11.51 10.01
N LEU A 97 -5.63 11.84 11.28
CA LEU A 97 -6.70 12.39 12.10
C LEU A 97 -6.47 13.88 12.25
N LYS A 98 -7.45 14.70 11.85
CA LYS A 98 -7.39 16.14 12.00
C LYS A 98 -8.77 16.67 12.37
N ASN A 99 -8.89 17.16 13.60
CA ASN A 99 -10.17 17.52 14.23
C ASN A 99 -11.12 16.31 14.16
N GLU A 100 -12.39 16.54 13.83
CA GLU A 100 -13.42 15.52 13.65
C GLU A 100 -13.35 14.79 12.30
N ILE A 101 -12.26 14.95 11.53
CA ILE A 101 -12.11 14.35 10.20
C ILE A 101 -11.01 13.29 10.20
N SER A 102 -11.38 12.11 9.73
CA SER A 102 -10.44 11.03 9.43
C SER A 102 -10.18 10.95 7.93
N TYR A 103 -8.93 11.17 7.54
CA TYR A 103 -8.48 11.03 6.15
C TYR A 103 -7.85 9.66 5.95
N PHE A 104 -8.33 8.95 4.93
CA PHE A 104 -7.79 7.68 4.46
C PHE A 104 -7.11 7.93 3.11
N LEU A 105 -5.80 7.77 3.06
CA LEU A 105 -4.97 8.14 1.92
C LEU A 105 -4.30 6.92 1.33
N ASP A 106 -4.60 6.63 0.07
CA ASP A 106 -3.93 5.61 -0.72
C ASP A 106 -3.72 6.06 -2.18
N GLY A 107 -2.60 5.66 -2.78
CA GLY A 107 -2.25 5.95 -4.17
C GLY A 107 -2.57 4.83 -5.14
N ALA A 108 -3.50 3.94 -4.79
CA ALA A 108 -4.00 2.87 -5.65
C ALA A 108 -4.55 3.42 -6.98
N HIS A 109 -4.13 2.82 -8.10
CA HIS A 109 -4.46 3.27 -9.45
C HIS A 109 -4.49 2.10 -10.46
N THR A 110 -4.59 0.87 -9.96
CA THR A 110 -4.79 -0.36 -10.74
C THR A 110 -5.93 -1.15 -10.13
N PRO A 111 -6.66 -2.00 -10.89
CA PRO A 111 -7.77 -2.78 -10.33
C PRO A 111 -7.38 -3.56 -9.06
N LYS A 112 -6.24 -4.24 -9.10
CA LYS A 112 -5.70 -4.99 -7.97
C LYS A 112 -5.41 -4.09 -6.76
N SER A 113 -4.76 -2.94 -6.96
CA SER A 113 -4.44 -2.03 -5.83
C SER A 113 -5.69 -1.35 -5.27
N ILE A 114 -6.69 -1.02 -6.09
CA ILE A 114 -7.96 -0.45 -5.61
C ILE A 114 -8.72 -1.47 -4.77
N ALA A 115 -8.82 -2.73 -5.21
CA ALA A 115 -9.44 -3.80 -4.43
C ALA A 115 -8.82 -3.91 -3.03
N HIS A 116 -7.48 -3.90 -2.97
CA HIS A 116 -6.75 -3.92 -1.70
C HIS A 116 -6.96 -2.66 -0.85
N CYS A 117 -7.08 -1.48 -1.46
CA CYS A 117 -7.41 -0.24 -0.76
C CYS A 117 -8.83 -0.29 -0.18
N VAL A 118 -9.79 -0.88 -0.90
CA VAL A 118 -11.17 -1.07 -0.44
C VAL A 118 -11.22 -2.01 0.76
N ASP A 119 -10.52 -3.15 0.70
CA ASP A 119 -10.43 -4.09 1.82
C ASP A 119 -9.85 -3.41 3.06
N TRP A 120 -8.74 -2.69 2.89
CA TRP A 120 -8.12 -1.93 3.98
C TRP A 120 -9.07 -0.89 4.58
N PHE A 121 -9.72 -0.08 3.74
CA PHE A 121 -10.66 0.94 4.19
C PHE A 121 -11.84 0.35 4.97
N LYS A 122 -12.43 -0.75 4.49
CA LYS A 122 -13.55 -1.43 5.16
C LYS A 122 -13.14 -2.00 6.52
N ASN A 123 -11.97 -2.63 6.62
CA ASN A 123 -11.46 -3.16 7.89
C ASN A 123 -11.23 -2.04 8.92
N GLU A 124 -10.66 -0.90 8.50
CA GLU A 124 -10.45 0.24 9.38
C GLU A 124 -11.76 0.92 9.81
N GLN A 125 -12.78 0.95 8.93
CA GLN A 125 -14.13 1.41 9.24
C GLN A 125 -14.76 0.55 10.33
N GLU A 126 -14.75 -0.77 10.15
CA GLU A 126 -15.32 -1.73 11.11
C GLU A 126 -14.65 -1.59 12.49
N THR A 127 -13.31 -1.57 12.51
CA THR A 127 -12.51 -1.39 13.75
C THR A 127 -12.86 -0.09 14.49
N ARG A 128 -13.27 0.96 13.78
CA ARG A 128 -13.67 2.24 14.38
C ARG A 128 -15.10 2.22 14.89
N LEU A 129 -16.02 1.65 14.13
CA LEU A 129 -17.41 1.51 14.56
C LEU A 129 -17.53 0.65 15.83
N GLU A 130 -16.64 -0.32 16.03
CA GLU A 130 -16.56 -1.09 17.27
C GLU A 130 -16.12 -0.25 18.49
N LYS A 131 -15.37 0.83 18.25
CA LYS A 131 -14.78 1.67 19.32
C LYS A 131 -15.57 2.93 19.60
N ASP A 132 -16.42 3.35 18.66
CA ASP A 132 -17.17 4.60 18.73
C ASP A 132 -18.66 4.35 18.44
N ASP A 133 -19.49 4.66 19.42
CA ASP A 133 -20.95 4.51 19.37
C ASP A 133 -21.65 5.72 18.71
N SER A 134 -20.88 6.66 18.15
CA SER A 134 -21.39 7.84 17.45
C SER A 134 -22.11 7.53 16.12
N GLY A 135 -22.08 6.26 15.69
CA GLY A 135 -22.73 5.77 14.47
C GLY A 135 -21.86 5.93 13.22
N ARG A 136 -22.44 5.70 12.03
CA ARG A 136 -21.69 5.79 10.77
C ARG A 136 -21.41 7.27 10.43
N PRO A 137 -20.14 7.68 10.28
CA PRO A 137 -19.81 9.04 9.87
C PRO A 137 -20.20 9.29 8.40
N LEU A 138 -20.32 10.56 8.01
CA LEU A 138 -20.41 10.94 6.59
C LEU A 138 -19.14 10.48 5.86
N GLN A 139 -19.30 9.65 4.83
CA GLN A 139 -18.20 9.09 4.06
C GLN A 139 -18.07 9.81 2.71
N VAL A 140 -16.95 10.48 2.50
CA VAL A 140 -16.66 11.21 1.26
C VAL A 140 -15.50 10.54 0.53
N LEU A 141 -15.73 10.11 -0.71
CA LEU A 141 -14.68 9.69 -1.63
C LEU A 141 -14.11 10.91 -2.34
N MET A 142 -12.79 11.06 -2.33
CA MET A 142 -12.08 11.93 -3.25
C MET A 142 -11.23 11.07 -4.18
N PHE A 143 -11.53 11.09 -5.48
CA PHE A 143 -10.90 10.20 -6.46
C PHE A 143 -10.26 10.97 -7.61
N HIS A 144 -9.03 10.58 -7.91
CA HIS A 144 -8.27 11.04 -9.06
C HIS A 144 -7.78 9.84 -9.87
N CYS A 145 -7.81 9.94 -11.20
CA CYS A 145 -7.37 8.89 -12.10
C CYS A 145 -6.59 9.48 -13.28
N THR A 146 -5.31 9.12 -13.39
CA THR A 146 -4.40 9.63 -14.43
C THR A 146 -4.78 9.17 -15.83
N ALA A 147 -4.40 9.98 -16.82
CA ALA A 147 -4.71 9.88 -18.24
C ALA A 147 -4.78 8.47 -18.84
N ASP A 148 -3.75 7.67 -18.55
CA ASP A 148 -3.48 6.36 -19.14
C ASP A 148 -4.36 5.25 -18.57
N ARG A 149 -5.18 5.55 -17.55
CA ARG A 149 -6.06 4.58 -16.90
C ARG A 149 -7.50 4.77 -17.35
N ASN A 150 -8.30 3.71 -17.23
CA ASN A 150 -9.73 3.78 -17.52
C ASN A 150 -10.49 3.80 -16.18
N PRO A 151 -11.15 4.90 -15.79
CA PRO A 151 -11.91 4.98 -14.55
C PRO A 151 -12.97 3.88 -14.42
N THR A 152 -13.56 3.43 -15.53
CA THR A 152 -14.59 2.37 -15.51
C THR A 152 -14.04 1.01 -15.09
N THR A 153 -12.72 0.81 -15.08
CA THR A 153 -12.09 -0.41 -14.54
C THR A 153 -11.73 -0.30 -13.06
N LEU A 154 -11.81 0.90 -12.46
CA LEU A 154 -11.41 1.19 -11.09
C LEU A 154 -12.62 1.50 -10.20
N LEU A 155 -13.52 2.38 -10.66
CA LEU A 155 -14.70 2.82 -9.91
C LEU A 155 -15.64 1.68 -9.47
N PRO A 156 -15.83 0.56 -10.23
CA PRO A 156 -16.67 -0.53 -9.77
C PRO A 156 -16.27 -1.11 -8.40
N TYR A 157 -14.97 -1.16 -8.09
CA TYR A 157 -14.48 -1.66 -6.80
C TYR A 157 -14.87 -0.73 -5.64
N LEU A 158 -14.98 0.58 -5.89
CA LEU A 158 -15.28 1.58 -4.87
C LEU A 158 -16.77 1.63 -4.49
N LYS A 159 -17.66 1.03 -5.29
CA LYS A 159 -19.10 0.97 -4.99
C LYS A 159 -19.39 0.25 -3.69
N GLU A 160 -18.61 -0.78 -3.38
CA GLU A 160 -18.78 -1.58 -2.17
C GLU A 160 -18.53 -0.80 -0.87
N CYS A 161 -17.90 0.37 -0.96
CA CYS A 161 -17.63 1.23 0.19
C CYS A 161 -18.82 2.11 0.58
N GLN A 162 -19.86 2.22 -0.26
CA GLN A 162 -21.08 2.98 0.04
C GLN A 162 -20.84 4.43 0.48
N PHE A 163 -19.96 5.14 -0.23
CA PHE A 163 -19.70 6.56 0.02
C PHE A 163 -20.96 7.41 -0.18
N ASP A 164 -21.18 8.38 0.71
CA ASP A 164 -22.31 9.32 0.63
C ASP A 164 -22.10 10.38 -0.45
N ILE A 165 -20.84 10.77 -0.66
CA ILE A 165 -20.45 11.79 -1.62
C ILE A 165 -19.20 11.30 -2.36
N ALA A 166 -19.20 11.42 -3.68
CA ALA A 166 -18.01 11.20 -4.51
C ALA A 166 -17.57 12.51 -5.18
N LEU A 167 -16.33 12.89 -4.95
CA LEU A 167 -15.67 14.06 -5.52
C LEU A 167 -14.58 13.60 -6.49
N PHE A 168 -14.71 13.98 -7.76
CA PHE A 168 -13.72 13.70 -8.80
C PHE A 168 -12.86 14.93 -9.02
N CYS A 169 -11.53 14.78 -8.88
CA CYS A 169 -10.61 15.91 -8.91
C CYS A 169 -9.45 15.73 -9.93
N PRO A 170 -8.94 16.84 -10.49
CA PRO A 170 -7.71 16.84 -11.28
C PRO A 170 -6.47 16.68 -10.39
N THR A 171 -5.30 16.40 -10.98
CA THR A 171 -4.02 16.29 -10.24
C THR A 171 -3.52 17.64 -9.70
N ARG A 172 -4.15 18.75 -10.12
CA ARG A 172 -3.65 20.10 -9.87
C ARG A 172 -4.08 20.64 -8.50
N VAL A 173 -3.09 21.00 -7.70
CA VAL A 173 -3.27 21.69 -6.42
C VAL A 173 -3.30 23.21 -6.60
N LEU A 174 -2.69 23.74 -7.68
CA LEU A 174 -2.59 25.18 -7.94
C LEU A 174 -3.11 25.59 -9.34
N PRO A 175 -3.70 26.80 -9.46
CA PRO A 175 -4.22 27.34 -10.72
C PRO A 175 -3.11 27.80 -11.69
N ILE A 176 -1.85 27.87 -11.24
CA ILE A 176 -0.71 28.24 -12.07
C ILE A 176 0.01 26.98 -12.54
N LEU A 177 0.25 26.86 -13.84
CA LEU A 177 1.05 25.79 -14.41
C LEU A 177 2.54 26.07 -14.16
N ASP A 178 3.04 25.64 -13.01
CA ASP A 178 4.47 25.63 -12.74
C ASP A 178 5.05 24.28 -13.19
N LYS A 179 5.81 24.28 -14.29
CA LYS A 179 6.44 23.08 -14.86
C LYS A 179 7.49 22.46 -13.94
N HIS A 180 7.87 23.13 -12.85
CA HIS A 180 8.81 22.65 -11.86
C HIS A 180 8.15 21.96 -10.65
N LEU A 181 6.81 21.98 -10.56
CA LEU A 181 6.11 21.25 -9.51
C LEU A 181 5.91 19.79 -9.88
N ASP A 182 6.21 18.89 -8.95
CA ASP A 182 5.95 17.45 -9.08
C ASP A 182 4.46 17.13 -9.29
N THR A 183 3.56 18.07 -8.96
CA THR A 183 2.10 17.96 -9.16
C THR A 183 1.65 18.35 -10.57
N THR A 184 2.55 18.82 -11.43
CA THR A 184 2.19 19.31 -12.77
C THR A 184 2.09 18.15 -13.75
N ASN A 185 0.86 17.80 -14.11
CA ASN A 185 0.60 16.81 -15.15
C ASN A 185 0.86 17.42 -16.54
N LEU A 186 2.04 17.12 -17.11
CA LEU A 186 2.43 17.54 -18.46
C LEU A 186 1.81 16.68 -19.57
N ASN A 187 1.17 15.57 -19.21
CA ASN A 187 0.63 14.59 -20.15
C ASN A 187 -0.84 14.84 -20.51
N GLN A 188 -1.52 15.78 -19.83
CA GLN A 188 -2.91 16.17 -20.12
C GLN A 188 -3.14 17.66 -19.90
N SER A 189 -3.87 18.27 -20.82
CA SER A 189 -4.35 19.64 -20.69
C SER A 189 -5.36 19.80 -19.55
N GLU A 190 -5.59 21.06 -19.14
CA GLU A 190 -6.58 21.37 -18.11
C GLU A 190 -8.00 20.97 -18.53
N THR A 191 -8.34 21.16 -19.80
CA THR A 191 -9.65 20.83 -20.34
C THR A 191 -9.90 19.32 -20.26
N GLU A 192 -8.95 18.51 -20.70
CA GLU A 192 -9.06 17.04 -20.66
C GLU A 192 -9.21 16.52 -19.22
N GLN A 193 -8.49 17.11 -18.26
CA GLN A 193 -8.62 16.74 -16.85
C GLN A 193 -10.01 17.08 -16.28
N LYS A 194 -10.59 18.22 -16.68
CA LYS A 194 -11.93 18.65 -16.26
C LYS A 194 -13.03 17.81 -16.89
N GLU A 195 -12.97 17.57 -18.20
CA GLU A 195 -13.94 16.73 -18.92
C GLU A 195 -14.02 15.34 -18.29
N ARG A 196 -12.88 14.75 -17.95
CA ARG A 196 -12.83 13.46 -17.29
C ARG A 196 -13.42 13.45 -15.87
N CYS A 197 -13.31 14.55 -15.14
CA CYS A 197 -14.02 14.68 -13.85
C CYS A 197 -15.54 14.69 -14.06
N LEU A 198 -16.02 15.30 -15.16
CA LEU A 198 -17.44 15.29 -15.53
C LEU A 198 -17.89 13.90 -15.98
N GLU A 199 -17.09 13.19 -16.78
CA GLU A 199 -17.39 11.81 -17.18
C GLU A 199 -17.49 10.87 -15.97
N ASN A 200 -16.54 10.98 -15.02
CA ASN A 200 -16.56 10.17 -13.81
C ASN A 200 -17.78 10.46 -12.93
N LYS A 201 -18.28 11.71 -12.93
CA LYS A 201 -19.48 12.10 -12.19
C LYS A 201 -20.73 11.37 -12.66
N GLU A 202 -20.80 11.01 -13.95
CA GLU A 202 -21.92 10.25 -14.50
C GLU A 202 -21.89 8.77 -14.10
N PHE A 203 -20.80 8.29 -13.48
CA PHE A 203 -20.72 6.93 -12.96
C PHE A 203 -21.61 6.77 -11.72
N PRO A 204 -22.55 5.82 -11.71
CA PRO A 204 -23.42 5.59 -10.56
C PRO A 204 -22.61 4.93 -9.45
N MET A 205 -22.13 5.74 -8.49
CA MET A 205 -21.45 5.29 -7.28
C MET A 205 -22.40 4.57 -6.33
#